data_AF-A0A2T4HBM3-F1
#
_entry.id   AF-A0A2T4HBM3-F1
#
_cell.length_a   1.000
_cell.length_b   1.000
_cell.length_c   1.000
_cell.angle_alpha   90.00
_cell.angle_beta   90.00
_cell.angle_gamma   90.00
#
_symmetry.space_group_name_H-M   'P 1'
#
loop_
_entity.id
_entity.type
_entity.pdbx_description
1 polymer ?
#
loop_
_entity_poly.entity_id
_entity_poly.type
_entity_poly.pdbx_seq_one_letter_code
_entity_poly.pdbx_strand_id
1 'polypeptide(L)'
;MTVTNSVSPDAIRAMFASALSSMYRREVPQYGTLLKLVSDINHKKQQNIEPRIEVERHGAIRLGTPEELSMMRRLFSVMGMHSVGYYDLTVANLPVHATCFRPLTQQALAYNPFRVFTSLLRLELIEDEELRSKAADILSKRCIFTSRCVELIEQFESQGPLSAATAEEFIKESLETFRWHKTSTVDLKTYKALRKAHPLIADVVCFKGPHINHLTPRVLDIELAQVEMLRYGLQAKDAIEGPPPRLCPILLRQTSFLAIDEAIAFSEGEETGGSHKARFGEIEQRGMALTPKGRQLYDDLINEWRGTSSTLTGAESKEKHLAKIFERFPDDMETLRKEKLACFSYKPVHNASIAQDADIDSLISSGAVEVEPITYEDFLPVSAAGIFHSNLGDDGGMSHTVGADKNSFEKSLGCSVKKEFELYSEMQEASIRQCFATSC
;
A
#
# COMPACT_ATOMS: atom_id res chain seq x y z
N MET A 1 36.89 -21.95 -2.71
CA MET A 1 35.71 -21.26 -2.17
C MET A 1 34.84 -20.88 -3.35
N THR A 2 33.79 -21.64 -3.61
CA THR A 2 32.83 -21.31 -4.67
C THR A 2 32.12 -20.03 -4.24
N VAL A 3 32.32 -18.95 -5.01
CA VAL A 3 31.57 -17.71 -4.86
C VAL A 3 30.11 -18.06 -5.06
N THR A 4 29.34 -18.12 -3.98
CA THR A 4 27.90 -18.31 -4.05
C THR A 4 27.32 -17.01 -4.60
N ASN A 5 26.78 -17.03 -5.83
CA ASN A 5 25.99 -15.95 -6.41
C ASN A 5 24.68 -15.82 -5.62
N SER A 6 24.75 -15.24 -4.42
CA SER A 6 23.59 -14.90 -3.62
C SER A 6 22.89 -13.66 -4.18
N VAL A 7 21.57 -13.63 -4.04
CA VAL A 7 20.74 -12.52 -4.52
C VAL A 7 20.38 -11.63 -3.33
N SER A 8 20.44 -10.30 -3.54
CA SER A 8 20.03 -9.37 -2.49
C SER A 8 18.52 -9.42 -2.27
N PRO A 9 18.02 -9.17 -1.04
CA PRO A 9 16.59 -9.08 -0.78
C PRO A 9 15.86 -8.07 -1.70
N ASP A 10 16.55 -6.98 -2.08
CA ASP A 10 16.05 -5.98 -3.02
C ASP A 10 15.79 -6.54 -4.42
N ALA A 11 16.70 -7.39 -4.91
CA ALA A 11 16.53 -8.07 -6.18
C ALA A 11 15.41 -9.13 -6.11
N ILE A 12 15.31 -9.89 -5.01
CA ILE A 12 14.21 -10.85 -4.79
C ILE A 12 12.86 -10.11 -4.81
N ARG A 13 12.77 -8.96 -4.11
CA ARG A 13 11.57 -8.11 -4.11
C ARG A 13 11.21 -7.62 -5.51
N ALA A 14 12.18 -7.14 -6.27
CA ALA A 14 11.95 -6.66 -7.64
C ALA A 14 11.42 -7.77 -8.56
N MET A 15 12.01 -8.97 -8.47
CA MET A 15 11.56 -10.15 -9.21
C MET A 15 10.15 -10.59 -8.77
N PHE A 16 9.87 -10.62 -7.46
CA PHE A 16 8.54 -10.94 -6.93
C PHE A 16 7.48 -9.95 -7.41
N ALA A 17 7.75 -8.64 -7.31
CA ALA A 17 6.82 -7.59 -7.74
C ALA A 17 6.49 -7.69 -9.24
N SER A 18 7.48 -8.02 -10.06
CA SER A 18 7.30 -8.27 -11.51
C SER A 18 6.46 -9.52 -11.78
N ALA A 19 6.76 -10.62 -11.09
CA ALA A 19 6.05 -11.87 -11.26
C ALA A 19 4.59 -11.79 -10.76
N LEU A 20 4.36 -11.08 -9.65
CA LEU A 20 3.02 -10.78 -9.12
C LEU A 20 2.23 -9.90 -10.08
N SER A 21 2.84 -8.84 -10.63
CA SER A 21 2.20 -7.99 -11.65
C SER A 21 1.82 -8.78 -12.90
N SER A 22 2.70 -9.69 -13.34
CA SER A 22 2.42 -10.58 -14.47
C SER A 22 1.29 -11.57 -14.19
N MET A 23 1.22 -12.12 -12.97
CA MET A 23 0.10 -12.96 -12.53
C MET A 23 -1.21 -12.18 -12.51
N TYR A 24 -1.23 -11.04 -11.83
CA TYR A 24 -2.41 -10.20 -11.69
C TYR A 24 -2.93 -9.70 -13.05
N ARG A 25 -2.04 -9.34 -13.98
CA ARG A 25 -2.41 -8.99 -15.36
C ARG A 25 -3.12 -10.11 -16.12
N ARG A 26 -2.74 -11.37 -15.89
CA ARG A 26 -3.43 -12.53 -16.50
C ARG A 26 -4.80 -12.77 -15.88
N GLU A 27 -4.92 -12.54 -14.58
CA GLU A 27 -6.18 -12.71 -13.85
C GLU A 27 -7.16 -11.55 -14.09
N VAL A 28 -6.65 -10.33 -14.29
CA VAL A 28 -7.43 -9.09 -14.43
C VAL A 28 -6.93 -8.29 -15.66
N PRO A 29 -7.46 -8.55 -16.87
CA PRO A 29 -6.98 -7.93 -18.11
C PRO A 29 -6.99 -6.39 -18.10
N GLN A 30 -7.97 -5.77 -17.42
CA GLN A 30 -8.09 -4.32 -17.27
C GLN A 30 -6.86 -3.69 -16.60
N TYR A 31 -6.17 -4.43 -15.72
CA TYR A 31 -4.91 -3.99 -15.13
C TYR A 31 -3.81 -3.83 -16.18
N GLY A 32 -3.79 -4.67 -17.22
CA GLY A 32 -2.88 -4.51 -18.35
C GLY A 32 -3.12 -3.21 -19.14
N THR A 33 -4.39 -2.83 -19.32
CA THR A 33 -4.77 -1.54 -19.91
C THR A 33 -4.32 -0.37 -19.03
N LEU A 34 -4.55 -0.47 -17.72
CA LEU A 34 -4.11 0.53 -16.75
C LEU A 34 -2.59 0.76 -16.79
N LEU A 35 -1.79 -0.30 -16.82
CA LEU A 35 -0.32 -0.18 -16.90
C LEU A 35 0.13 0.58 -18.15
N LYS A 36 -0.50 0.31 -19.31
CA LYS A 36 -0.18 1.02 -20.55
C LYS A 36 -0.53 2.51 -20.42
N LEU A 37 -1.73 2.82 -19.93
CA LEU A 37 -2.19 4.19 -19.70
C LEU A 37 -1.23 4.95 -18.78
N VAL A 38 -0.80 4.33 -17.68
CA VAL A 38 0.12 4.94 -16.71
C VAL A 38 1.47 5.26 -17.36
N SER A 39 2.05 4.31 -18.09
CA SER A 39 3.32 4.53 -18.79
C SER A 39 3.22 5.67 -19.82
N ASP A 40 2.13 5.70 -20.61
CA ASP A 40 1.86 6.76 -21.59
C ASP A 40 1.74 8.15 -20.92
N ILE A 41 1.09 8.24 -19.76
CA ILE A 41 0.95 9.49 -19.00
C ILE A 41 2.29 9.94 -18.42
N ASN A 42 3.03 9.02 -17.80
CA ASN A 42 4.30 9.36 -17.18
C ASN A 42 5.31 9.88 -18.21
N HIS A 43 5.40 9.23 -19.39
CA HIS A 43 6.29 9.66 -20.47
C HIS A 43 5.88 10.99 -21.11
N LYS A 44 4.58 11.34 -21.09
CA LYS A 44 4.12 12.67 -21.51
C LYS A 44 4.48 13.76 -20.49
N LYS A 45 4.50 13.42 -19.20
CA LYS A 45 4.79 14.37 -18.12
C LYS A 45 6.28 14.62 -17.92
N GLN A 46 7.11 13.61 -18.10
CA GLN A 46 8.53 13.71 -17.86
C GLN A 46 9.30 12.87 -18.89
N GLN A 47 10.26 13.50 -19.58
CA GLN A 47 11.08 12.81 -20.60
C GLN A 47 12.05 11.81 -19.97
N ASN A 48 12.65 12.17 -18.82
CA ASN A 48 13.57 11.32 -18.06
C ASN A 48 12.89 10.87 -16.76
N ILE A 49 12.09 9.81 -16.86
CA ILE A 49 11.43 9.20 -15.71
C ILE A 49 12.47 8.42 -14.89
N GLU A 50 12.46 8.57 -13.57
CA GLU A 50 13.26 7.71 -12.70
C GLU A 50 12.86 6.24 -12.88
N PRO A 51 13.82 5.31 -13.05
CA PRO A 51 13.51 3.90 -13.29
C PRO A 51 12.56 3.27 -12.24
N ARG A 52 12.59 3.76 -10.98
CA ARG A 52 11.68 3.28 -9.94
C ARG A 52 10.21 3.48 -10.28
N ILE A 53 9.83 4.56 -10.96
CA ILE A 53 8.43 4.93 -11.21
C ILE A 53 7.73 3.91 -12.12
N GLU A 54 8.42 3.40 -13.15
CA GLU A 54 7.85 2.43 -14.10
C GLU A 54 7.55 1.05 -13.47
N VAL A 55 8.27 0.73 -12.39
CA VAL A 55 8.11 -0.55 -11.68
C VAL A 55 7.37 -0.40 -10.35
N GLU A 56 7.10 0.84 -9.94
CA GLU A 56 6.53 1.17 -8.64
C GLU A 56 5.08 0.73 -8.54
N ARG A 57 4.82 -0.15 -7.56
CA ARG A 57 3.52 -0.76 -7.32
C ARG A 57 3.29 -0.95 -5.82
N HIS A 58 2.03 -0.99 -5.42
CA HIS A 58 1.66 -1.59 -4.15
C HIS A 58 0.56 -2.64 -4.34
N GLY A 59 0.61 -3.70 -3.53
CA GLY A 59 -0.49 -4.67 -3.43
C GLY A 59 -1.27 -4.48 -2.13
N ALA A 60 -2.49 -5.00 -2.09
CA ALA A 60 -3.27 -5.11 -0.87
C ALA A 60 -3.80 -6.54 -0.68
N ILE A 61 -3.67 -7.07 0.54
CA ILE A 61 -4.12 -8.42 0.93
C ILE A 61 -4.83 -8.38 2.29
N ARG A 62 -5.64 -9.41 2.56
CA ARG A 62 -6.35 -9.57 3.83
C ARG A 62 -6.13 -10.97 4.38
N LEU A 63 -5.76 -11.07 5.64
CA LEU A 63 -5.49 -12.30 6.38
C LEU A 63 -6.58 -12.53 7.43
N GLY A 64 -6.81 -13.79 7.75
CA GLY A 64 -7.84 -14.22 8.69
C GLY A 64 -7.32 -14.53 10.09
N THR A 65 -6.05 -14.90 10.25
CA THR A 65 -5.51 -15.32 11.55
C THR A 65 -4.18 -14.65 11.93
N PRO A 66 -3.87 -14.56 13.24
CA PRO A 66 -2.56 -14.14 13.74
C PRO A 66 -1.39 -14.97 13.18
N GLU A 67 -1.57 -16.29 13.05
CA GLU A 67 -0.54 -17.20 12.53
C GLU A 67 -0.21 -16.91 11.07
N GLU A 68 -1.24 -16.59 10.27
CA GLU A 68 -1.07 -16.13 8.89
C GLU A 68 -0.28 -14.82 8.83
N LEU A 69 -0.60 -13.85 9.69
CA LEU A 69 0.12 -12.56 9.74
C LEU A 69 1.59 -12.73 10.14
N SER A 70 1.88 -13.56 11.14
CA SER A 70 3.24 -13.83 11.59
C SER A 70 4.07 -14.54 10.52
N MET A 71 3.52 -15.53 9.82
CA MET A 71 4.20 -16.19 8.71
C MET A 71 4.36 -15.25 7.50
N MET A 72 3.36 -14.43 7.20
CA MET A 72 3.45 -13.44 6.12
C MET A 72 4.56 -12.41 6.36
N ARG A 73 4.77 -11.99 7.62
CA ARG A 73 5.94 -11.16 7.99
C ARG A 73 7.26 -11.86 7.66
N ARG A 74 7.38 -13.16 7.94
CA ARG A 74 8.58 -13.95 7.61
C ARG A 74 8.77 -14.11 6.10
N LEU A 75 7.70 -14.32 5.35
CA LEU A 75 7.74 -14.32 3.88
C LEU A 75 8.28 -12.99 3.34
N PHE A 76 7.74 -11.87 3.83
CA PHE A 76 8.17 -10.54 3.39
C PHE A 76 9.60 -10.17 3.82
N SER A 77 10.12 -10.73 4.91
CA SER A 77 11.50 -10.46 5.35
C SER A 77 12.56 -11.01 4.38
N VAL A 78 12.28 -12.11 3.67
CA VAL A 78 13.14 -12.65 2.59
C VAL A 78 13.35 -11.60 1.48
N MET A 79 12.36 -10.73 1.28
CA MET A 79 12.35 -9.65 0.29
C MET A 79 12.79 -8.30 0.87
N GLY A 80 13.33 -8.26 2.08
CA GLY A 80 13.77 -7.02 2.74
C GLY A 80 12.61 -6.06 3.02
N MET A 81 11.40 -6.60 3.20
CA MET A 81 10.20 -5.84 3.52
C MET A 81 9.86 -6.00 5.00
N HIS A 82 9.55 -4.88 5.64
CA HIS A 82 9.32 -4.78 7.08
C HIS A 82 7.97 -4.13 7.35
N SER A 83 7.35 -4.45 8.48
CA SER A 83 6.09 -3.85 8.91
C SER A 83 6.29 -2.40 9.36
N VAL A 84 5.63 -1.47 8.66
CA VAL A 84 5.69 -0.03 8.91
C VAL A 84 4.27 0.51 9.08
N GLY A 85 4.09 1.31 10.12
CA GLY A 85 2.81 1.92 10.47
C GLY A 85 1.79 0.91 11.02
N TYR A 86 0.81 1.46 11.71
CA TYR A 86 -0.37 0.72 12.19
C TYR A 86 -1.62 1.48 11.74
N TYR A 87 -2.54 0.77 11.09
CA TYR A 87 -3.76 1.32 10.53
C TYR A 87 -4.95 0.63 11.18
N ASP A 88 -5.67 1.35 12.02
CA ASP A 88 -6.97 0.91 12.53
C ASP A 88 -8.05 1.35 11.56
N LEU A 89 -8.70 0.38 10.90
CA LEU A 89 -9.75 0.64 9.93
C LEU A 89 -11.15 0.50 10.53
N THR A 90 -11.25 0.15 11.82
CA THR A 90 -12.54 0.12 12.53
C THR A 90 -13.16 1.52 12.66
N VAL A 91 -12.33 2.57 12.68
CA VAL A 91 -12.76 3.97 12.59
C VAL A 91 -13.61 4.27 11.35
N ALA A 92 -13.60 3.38 10.37
CA ALA A 92 -14.39 3.42 9.18
C ALA A 92 -15.18 2.13 8.98
N ASN A 93 -15.66 1.52 10.08
CA ASN A 93 -16.56 0.37 10.10
C ASN A 93 -16.05 -0.90 9.39
N LEU A 94 -14.74 -1.02 9.17
CA LEU A 94 -14.14 -2.23 8.61
C LEU A 94 -13.60 -3.09 9.76
N PRO A 95 -13.93 -4.39 9.84
CA PRO A 95 -13.54 -5.24 10.96
C PRO A 95 -12.08 -5.72 10.84
N VAL A 96 -11.15 -4.81 10.53
CA VAL A 96 -9.75 -5.09 10.28
C VAL A 96 -8.84 -4.00 10.88
N HIS A 97 -7.61 -4.40 11.16
CA HIS A 97 -6.47 -3.52 11.37
C HIS A 97 -5.30 -3.97 10.48
N ALA A 98 -4.33 -3.11 10.19
CA ALA A 98 -3.34 -3.39 9.15
C ALA A 98 -1.97 -2.77 9.42
N THR A 99 -1.00 -3.19 8.61
CA THR A 99 0.35 -2.60 8.48
C THR A 99 0.76 -2.59 7.00
N CYS A 100 1.82 -1.86 6.67
CA CYS A 100 2.46 -1.89 5.36
C CYS A 100 3.76 -2.68 5.44
N PHE A 101 3.92 -3.73 4.64
CA PHE A 101 5.23 -4.36 4.45
C PHE A 101 5.98 -3.65 3.32
N ARG A 102 7.13 -3.06 3.64
CA ARG A 102 7.95 -2.31 2.66
C ARG A 102 9.43 -2.21 3.02
N PRO A 103 10.30 -1.82 2.07
CA PRO A 103 11.69 -1.50 2.35
C PRO A 103 11.81 -0.26 3.26
N LEU A 104 12.92 -0.17 3.99
CA LEU A 104 13.13 0.88 5.00
C LEU A 104 14.06 2.00 4.54
N THR A 105 15.00 1.74 3.63
CA THR A 105 16.06 2.71 3.29
C THR A 105 15.83 3.34 1.92
N GLN A 106 16.35 4.56 1.73
CA GLN A 106 16.28 5.26 0.45
C GLN A 106 16.91 4.45 -0.69
N GLN A 107 18.01 3.75 -0.43
CA GLN A 107 18.67 2.88 -1.41
C GLN A 107 17.78 1.69 -1.81
N ALA A 108 17.16 1.01 -0.85
CA ALA A 108 16.30 -0.14 -1.13
C ALA A 108 15.01 0.29 -1.86
N LEU A 109 14.44 1.44 -1.49
CA LEU A 109 13.28 2.04 -2.17
C LEU A 109 13.61 2.48 -3.60
N ALA A 110 14.78 3.09 -3.81
CA ALA A 110 15.25 3.46 -5.15
C ALA A 110 15.49 2.24 -6.04
N TYR A 111 15.92 1.11 -5.47
CA TYR A 111 16.06 -0.14 -6.21
C TYR A 111 14.71 -0.71 -6.64
N ASN A 112 13.79 -0.87 -5.69
CA ASN A 112 12.42 -1.28 -5.96
C ASN A 112 11.51 -0.94 -4.76
N PRO A 113 10.52 -0.06 -4.92
CA PRO A 113 9.70 0.41 -3.81
C PRO A 113 8.42 -0.41 -3.61
N PHE A 114 8.42 -1.70 -3.96
CA PHE A 114 7.22 -2.53 -3.82
C PHE A 114 6.76 -2.62 -2.35
N ARG A 115 5.45 -2.41 -2.15
CA ARG A 115 4.79 -2.39 -0.84
C ARG A 115 3.59 -3.33 -0.84
N VAL A 116 3.26 -3.89 0.32
CA VAL A 116 2.01 -4.65 0.49
C VAL A 116 1.28 -4.17 1.74
N PHE A 117 0.09 -3.59 1.54
CA PHE A 117 -0.84 -3.28 2.62
C PHE A 117 -1.52 -4.58 3.08
N THR A 118 -1.27 -4.98 4.32
CA THR A 118 -1.71 -6.26 4.86
C THR A 118 -2.65 -6.04 6.03
N SER A 119 -3.91 -6.37 5.83
CA SER A 119 -4.95 -6.33 6.87
C SER A 119 -5.10 -7.67 7.56
N LEU A 120 -5.38 -7.65 8.86
CA LEU A 120 -5.80 -8.80 9.66
C LEU A 120 -7.26 -8.62 10.09
N LEU A 121 -8.10 -9.62 9.81
CA LEU A 121 -9.49 -9.68 10.25
C LEU A 121 -9.57 -9.79 11.78
N ARG A 122 -10.42 -8.96 12.37
CA ARG A 122 -10.75 -8.96 13.80
C ARG A 122 -12.03 -9.76 14.02
N LEU A 123 -11.90 -11.07 14.20
CA LEU A 123 -13.04 -11.99 14.37
C LEU A 123 -13.92 -11.61 15.58
N GLU A 124 -13.35 -11.00 16.61
CA GLU A 124 -14.08 -10.54 17.79
C GLU A 124 -15.12 -9.46 17.47
N LEU A 125 -15.01 -8.79 16.32
CA LEU A 125 -15.99 -7.81 15.84
C LEU A 125 -17.19 -8.46 15.15
N ILE A 126 -17.17 -9.77 14.87
CA ILE A 126 -18.35 -10.49 14.38
C ILE A 126 -19.33 -10.67 15.55
N GLU A 127 -20.46 -9.96 15.49
CA GLU A 127 -21.47 -9.93 16.57
C GLU A 127 -22.16 -11.28 16.80
N ASP A 128 -22.51 -11.98 15.72
CA ASP A 128 -23.11 -13.31 15.79
C ASP A 128 -22.06 -14.35 16.23
N GLU A 129 -22.22 -14.86 17.45
CA GLU A 129 -21.23 -15.76 18.06
C GLU A 129 -21.12 -17.11 17.33
N GLU A 130 -22.23 -17.64 16.79
CA GLU A 130 -22.21 -18.88 16.02
C GLU A 130 -21.49 -18.66 14.70
N LEU A 131 -21.76 -17.53 14.02
CA LEU A 131 -21.08 -17.16 12.78
C LEU A 131 -19.59 -16.89 13.01
N ARG A 132 -19.23 -16.23 14.11
CA ARG A 132 -17.85 -15.98 14.54
C ARG A 132 -17.11 -17.30 14.78
N SER A 133 -17.72 -18.21 15.53
CA SER A 133 -17.15 -19.54 15.77
C SER A 133 -16.95 -20.31 14.47
N LYS A 134 -17.95 -20.27 13.58
CA LYS A 134 -17.86 -20.90 12.26
C LYS A 134 -16.73 -20.31 11.41
N ALA A 135 -16.58 -18.98 11.39
CA ALA A 135 -15.51 -18.30 10.68
C ALA A 135 -14.12 -18.73 11.20
N ALA A 136 -13.95 -18.77 12.53
CA ALA A 136 -12.72 -19.25 13.15
C ALA A 136 -12.41 -20.71 12.76
N ASP A 137 -13.43 -21.57 12.73
CA ASP A 137 -13.29 -22.98 12.41
C ASP A 137 -12.98 -23.26 10.93
N ILE A 138 -13.41 -22.37 10.03
CA ILE A 138 -13.03 -22.40 8.60
C ILE A 138 -11.57 -21.97 8.44
N LEU A 139 -11.19 -20.86 9.08
CA LEU A 139 -9.84 -20.30 9.01
C LEU A 139 -8.79 -21.23 9.62
N SER A 140 -9.11 -21.94 10.70
CA SER A 140 -8.18 -22.86 11.37
C SER A 140 -7.79 -24.09 10.53
N LYS A 141 -8.60 -24.43 9.52
CA LYS A 141 -8.41 -25.63 8.67
C LYS A 141 -7.62 -25.36 7.39
N ARG A 142 -7.46 -24.09 7.00
CA ARG A 142 -6.74 -23.76 5.75
C ARG A 142 -5.25 -23.62 5.99
N CYS A 143 -4.47 -23.93 4.96
CA CYS A 143 -3.05 -23.63 4.90
C CYS A 143 -2.82 -22.76 3.66
N ILE A 144 -2.43 -21.50 3.87
CA ILE A 144 -2.29 -20.54 2.76
C ILE A 144 -0.90 -20.55 2.12
N PHE A 145 0.09 -21.12 2.80
CA PHE A 145 1.47 -21.23 2.33
C PHE A 145 1.77 -22.66 1.91
N THR A 146 2.47 -22.84 0.79
CA THR A 146 2.95 -24.17 0.41
C THR A 146 4.04 -24.63 1.40
N SER A 147 4.14 -25.94 1.64
CA SER A 147 5.20 -26.49 2.51
C SER A 147 6.59 -26.07 2.03
N ARG A 148 6.78 -26.03 0.71
CA ARG A 148 8.05 -25.60 0.12
C ARG A 148 8.36 -24.13 0.36
N CYS A 149 7.35 -23.25 0.32
CA CYS A 149 7.52 -21.84 0.68
C CYS A 149 8.02 -21.70 2.12
N VAL A 150 7.46 -22.47 3.05
CA VAL A 150 7.86 -22.43 4.47
C VAL A 150 9.29 -22.91 4.66
N GLU A 151 9.68 -24.02 4.02
CA GLU A 151 11.06 -24.53 4.04
C GLU A 151 12.08 -23.49 3.53
N LEU A 152 11.74 -22.77 2.46
CA LEU A 152 12.61 -21.76 1.86
C LEU A 152 12.77 -20.52 2.75
N ILE A 153 11.72 -20.14 3.48
CA ILE A 153 11.79 -19.08 4.50
C ILE A 153 12.70 -19.52 5.65
N GLU A 154 12.53 -20.74 6.16
CA GLU A 154 13.37 -21.29 7.24
C GLU A 154 14.83 -21.45 6.81
N GLN A 155 15.07 -21.80 5.54
CA GLN A 155 16.41 -21.81 4.97
C GLN A 155 17.03 -20.41 4.97
N PHE A 156 16.29 -19.39 4.53
CA PHE A 156 16.78 -18.00 4.56
C PHE A 156 17.09 -17.53 5.98
N GLU A 157 16.22 -17.82 6.94
CA GLU A 157 16.40 -17.42 8.35
C GLU A 157 17.61 -18.11 9.00
N SER A 158 17.91 -19.36 8.64
CA SER A 158 19.00 -20.15 9.23
C SER A 158 20.35 -19.98 8.52
N GLN A 159 20.36 -19.82 7.20
CA GLN A 159 21.58 -19.82 6.38
C GLN A 159 21.90 -18.45 5.76
N GLY A 160 20.96 -17.49 5.81
CA GLY A 160 21.12 -16.17 5.22
C GLY A 160 20.71 -16.11 3.73
N PRO A 161 21.32 -15.21 2.94
CA PRO A 161 20.88 -14.90 1.58
C PRO A 161 20.73 -16.12 0.65
N LEU A 162 19.65 -16.13 -0.13
CA LEU A 162 19.34 -17.21 -1.06
C LEU A 162 20.22 -17.14 -2.33
N SER A 163 20.49 -18.31 -2.91
CA SER A 163 21.05 -18.40 -4.27
C SER A 163 20.01 -17.96 -5.31
N ALA A 164 20.44 -17.63 -6.53
CA ALA A 164 19.51 -17.24 -7.60
C ALA A 164 18.43 -18.30 -7.88
N ALA A 165 18.81 -19.57 -8.02
CA ALA A 165 17.85 -20.66 -8.27
C ALA A 165 16.87 -20.84 -7.10
N THR A 166 17.37 -20.73 -5.86
CA THR A 166 16.52 -20.83 -4.65
C THR A 166 15.57 -19.64 -4.53
N ALA A 167 16.00 -18.44 -4.91
CA ALA A 167 15.17 -17.24 -4.93
C ALA A 167 14.04 -17.34 -5.97
N GLU A 168 14.32 -17.86 -7.17
CA GLU A 168 13.30 -18.12 -8.19
C GLU A 168 12.25 -19.14 -7.72
N GLU A 169 12.70 -20.21 -7.06
CA GLU A 169 11.81 -21.21 -6.45
C GLU A 169 10.95 -20.57 -5.35
N PHE A 170 11.56 -19.78 -4.46
CA PHE A 170 10.86 -19.05 -3.41
C PHE A 170 9.77 -18.12 -3.97
N ILE A 171 10.06 -17.40 -5.05
CA ILE A 171 9.08 -16.51 -5.70
C ILE A 171 7.91 -17.33 -6.26
N LYS A 172 8.20 -18.44 -6.95
CA LYS A 172 7.15 -19.30 -7.51
C LYS A 172 6.22 -19.83 -6.43
N GLU A 173 6.77 -20.38 -5.35
CA GLU A 173 6.01 -20.93 -4.23
C GLU A 173 5.24 -19.85 -3.46
N SER A 174 5.86 -18.68 -3.26
CA SER A 174 5.21 -17.52 -2.62
C SER A 174 3.99 -17.04 -3.40
N LEU A 175 4.06 -17.02 -4.74
CA LEU A 175 2.96 -16.56 -5.60
C LEU A 175 1.70 -17.43 -5.49
N GLU A 176 1.81 -18.72 -5.17
CA GLU A 176 0.63 -19.57 -4.95
C GLU A 176 -0.23 -19.08 -3.78
N THR A 177 0.38 -18.43 -2.77
CA THR A 177 -0.33 -17.80 -1.64
C THR A 177 -1.33 -16.73 -2.09
N PHE A 178 -1.02 -16.01 -3.16
CA PHE A 178 -1.75 -14.81 -3.60
C PHE A 178 -2.64 -15.05 -4.83
N ARG A 179 -2.65 -16.28 -5.36
CA ARG A 179 -3.37 -16.62 -6.58
C ARG A 179 -4.88 -16.56 -6.39
N TRP A 180 -5.59 -16.16 -7.44
CA TRP A 180 -7.03 -16.26 -7.45
C TRP A 180 -7.53 -17.71 -7.51
N HIS A 181 -8.54 -18.02 -6.71
CA HIS A 181 -9.27 -19.28 -6.81
C HIS A 181 -10.77 -19.01 -6.95
N LYS A 182 -11.36 -19.47 -8.06
CA LYS A 182 -12.79 -19.26 -8.38
C LYS A 182 -13.75 -20.12 -7.55
N THR A 183 -13.23 -21.00 -6.70
CA THR A 183 -13.99 -21.93 -5.89
C THR A 183 -13.90 -21.52 -4.42
N SER A 184 -15.06 -21.33 -3.79
CA SER A 184 -15.15 -21.08 -2.36
C SER A 184 -14.85 -22.36 -1.56
N THR A 185 -14.29 -22.20 -0.35
CA THR A 185 -14.03 -23.28 0.61
C THR A 185 -15.26 -23.64 1.44
N VAL A 186 -16.40 -22.96 1.24
CA VAL A 186 -17.63 -23.14 1.99
C VAL A 186 -18.84 -23.32 1.07
N ASP A 187 -19.96 -23.77 1.61
CA ASP A 187 -21.24 -23.83 0.90
C ASP A 187 -21.88 -22.44 0.70
N LEU A 188 -22.84 -22.35 -0.23
CA LEU A 188 -23.49 -21.08 -0.58
C LEU A 188 -24.25 -20.43 0.60
N LYS A 189 -24.83 -21.22 1.50
CA LYS A 189 -25.57 -20.71 2.66
C LYS A 189 -24.61 -20.03 3.64
N THR A 190 -23.47 -20.66 3.91
CA THR A 190 -22.40 -20.13 4.75
C THR A 190 -21.81 -18.86 4.16
N TYR A 191 -21.51 -18.86 2.86
CA TYR A 191 -21.03 -17.67 2.15
C TYR A 191 -22.00 -16.50 2.28
N LYS A 192 -23.30 -16.73 2.05
CA LYS A 192 -24.33 -15.68 2.17
C LYS A 192 -24.43 -15.14 3.60
N ALA A 193 -24.32 -15.99 4.62
CA ALA A 193 -24.35 -15.57 6.02
C ALA A 193 -23.15 -14.66 6.36
N LEU A 194 -21.93 -15.07 6.00
CA LEU A 194 -20.71 -14.28 6.22
C LEU A 194 -20.75 -12.96 5.45
N ARG A 195 -21.24 -12.98 4.21
CA ARG A 195 -21.36 -11.77 3.38
C ARG A 195 -22.38 -10.80 3.94
N LYS A 196 -23.50 -11.31 4.47
CA LYS A 196 -24.54 -10.49 5.12
C LYS A 196 -24.00 -9.82 6.40
N ALA A 197 -23.12 -10.47 7.15
CA ALA A 197 -22.45 -9.84 8.28
C ALA A 197 -21.54 -8.71 7.78
N HIS A 198 -20.62 -9.02 6.86
CA HIS A 198 -19.85 -7.99 6.16
C HIS A 198 -19.20 -8.57 4.89
N PRO A 199 -19.20 -7.89 3.73
CA PRO A 199 -18.58 -8.40 2.51
C PRO A 199 -17.09 -8.76 2.66
N LEU A 200 -16.33 -7.96 3.45
CA LEU A 200 -14.94 -8.26 3.81
C LEU A 200 -14.77 -9.59 4.56
N ILE A 201 -15.71 -9.96 5.45
CA ILE A 201 -15.61 -11.22 6.19
C ILE A 201 -15.72 -12.40 5.20
N ALA A 202 -16.69 -12.36 4.29
CA ALA A 202 -16.82 -13.40 3.27
C ALA A 202 -15.60 -13.47 2.35
N ASP A 203 -15.04 -12.33 1.98
CA ASP A 203 -13.81 -12.25 1.19
C ASP A 203 -12.60 -12.92 1.85
N VAL A 204 -12.45 -12.73 3.16
CA VAL A 204 -11.33 -13.33 3.91
C VAL A 204 -11.56 -14.81 4.21
N VAL A 205 -12.76 -15.18 4.67
CA VAL A 205 -13.04 -16.50 5.25
C VAL A 205 -13.34 -17.56 4.18
N CYS A 206 -14.03 -17.18 3.10
CA CYS A 206 -14.62 -18.15 2.17
C CYS A 206 -13.68 -18.63 1.06
N PHE A 207 -12.41 -18.21 1.04
CA PHE A 207 -11.45 -18.50 -0.02
C PHE A 207 -10.18 -19.18 0.51
N LYS A 208 -9.48 -19.87 -0.40
CA LYS A 208 -8.31 -20.70 -0.08
C LYS A 208 -7.14 -19.91 0.52
N GLY A 209 -6.97 -18.65 0.13
CA GLY A 209 -5.86 -17.82 0.56
C GLY A 209 -6.10 -16.33 0.29
N PRO A 210 -5.14 -15.48 0.70
CA PRO A 210 -5.24 -14.03 0.59
C PRO A 210 -4.90 -13.56 -0.82
N HIS A 211 -5.85 -13.76 -1.73
CA HIS A 211 -5.71 -13.29 -3.11
C HIS A 211 -5.46 -11.77 -3.15
N ILE A 212 -4.78 -11.31 -4.21
CA ILE A 212 -4.55 -9.86 -4.40
C ILE A 212 -5.89 -9.14 -4.59
N ASN A 213 -6.23 -8.24 -3.66
CA ASN A 213 -7.42 -7.40 -3.75
C ASN A 213 -7.28 -6.43 -4.94
N HIS A 214 -6.14 -5.74 -4.96
CA HIS A 214 -5.75 -4.81 -6.00
C HIS A 214 -4.22 -4.70 -6.07
N LEU A 215 -3.74 -4.31 -7.25
CA LEU A 215 -2.35 -3.99 -7.49
C LEU A 215 -2.29 -2.62 -8.16
N THR A 216 -1.74 -1.64 -7.46
CA THR A 216 -1.83 -0.23 -7.82
C THR A 216 -0.51 0.25 -8.42
N PRO A 217 -0.48 0.72 -9.68
CA PRO A 217 0.67 1.40 -10.26
C PRO A 217 0.73 2.88 -9.87
N ARG A 218 1.94 3.46 -9.91
CA ARG A 218 2.16 4.90 -9.70
C ARG A 218 2.03 5.70 -10.99
N VAL A 219 1.24 6.77 -10.96
CA VAL A 219 1.11 7.76 -12.03
C VAL A 219 1.60 9.14 -11.56
N LEU A 220 2.15 9.94 -12.48
CA LEU A 220 2.62 11.30 -12.20
C LEU A 220 1.52 12.36 -12.28
N ASP A 221 0.41 12.06 -12.97
CA ASP A 221 -0.76 12.92 -13.07
C ASP A 221 -2.04 12.09 -12.98
N ILE A 222 -2.62 12.06 -11.79
CA ILE A 222 -3.83 11.30 -11.50
C ILE A 222 -5.10 11.93 -12.10
N GLU A 223 -5.10 13.24 -12.36
CA GLU A 223 -6.25 13.92 -12.97
C GLU A 223 -6.35 13.53 -14.45
N LEU A 224 -5.22 13.55 -15.15
CA LEU A 224 -5.14 13.03 -16.51
C LEU A 224 -5.49 11.54 -16.54
N ALA A 225 -5.02 10.77 -15.56
CA ALA A 225 -5.34 9.35 -15.47
C ALA A 225 -6.84 9.11 -15.30
N GLN A 226 -7.53 9.89 -14.48
CA GLN A 226 -8.98 9.78 -14.28
C GLN A 226 -9.74 10.00 -15.61
N VAL A 227 -9.36 11.03 -16.37
CA VAL A 227 -9.96 11.31 -17.69
C VAL A 227 -9.67 10.19 -18.69
N GLU A 228 -8.43 9.72 -18.75
CA GLU A 228 -8.02 8.67 -19.68
C GLU A 228 -8.65 7.32 -19.32
N MET A 229 -8.80 6.98 -18.04
CA MET A 229 -9.47 5.73 -17.62
C MET A 229 -10.89 5.64 -18.19
N LEU A 230 -11.66 6.74 -18.13
CA LEU A 230 -13.00 6.81 -18.73
C LEU A 230 -12.97 6.63 -20.25
N ARG A 231 -11.99 7.22 -20.94
CA ARG A 231 -11.82 7.08 -22.40
C ARG A 231 -11.49 5.64 -22.81
N TYR A 232 -10.75 4.92 -21.98
CA TYR A 232 -10.41 3.50 -22.18
C TYR A 232 -11.51 2.53 -21.70
N GLY A 233 -12.66 3.04 -21.27
CA GLY A 233 -13.79 2.22 -20.81
C GLY A 233 -13.61 1.62 -19.43
N LEU A 234 -12.62 2.08 -18.66
CA LEU A 234 -12.47 1.73 -17.25
C LEU A 234 -13.49 2.57 -16.47
N GLN A 235 -14.37 1.89 -15.73
CA GLN A 235 -15.41 2.54 -14.91
C GLN A 235 -14.79 3.14 -13.64
N ALA A 236 -14.00 4.21 -13.83
CA ALA A 236 -13.39 4.97 -12.76
C ALA A 236 -14.44 5.66 -11.90
N LYS A 237 -14.15 5.76 -10.61
CA LYS A 237 -14.97 6.54 -9.67
C LYS A 237 -14.77 8.03 -9.91
N ASP A 238 -15.82 8.80 -9.59
CA ASP A 238 -15.82 10.25 -9.76
C ASP A 238 -14.89 10.96 -8.76
N ALA A 239 -14.64 10.36 -7.59
CA ALA A 239 -13.84 10.98 -6.53
C ALA A 239 -12.37 10.52 -6.57
N ILE A 240 -11.47 11.48 -6.36
CA ILE A 240 -10.06 11.24 -6.01
C ILE A 240 -9.91 11.48 -4.51
N GLU A 241 -9.33 10.51 -3.81
CA GLU A 241 -9.05 10.61 -2.39
C GLU A 241 -7.67 11.20 -2.12
N GLY A 242 -7.52 11.87 -0.98
CA GLY A 242 -6.29 12.54 -0.56
C GLY A 242 -6.40 14.07 -0.65
N PRO A 243 -5.26 14.80 -0.63
CA PRO A 243 -5.27 16.24 -0.82
C PRO A 243 -5.77 16.62 -2.23
N PRO A 244 -6.21 17.88 -2.42
CA PRO A 244 -6.53 18.40 -3.75
C PRO A 244 -5.27 18.46 -4.64
N PRO A 245 -5.41 18.79 -5.94
CA PRO A 245 -4.28 19.09 -6.81
C PRO A 245 -3.36 20.16 -6.23
N ARG A 246 -2.04 19.98 -6.38
CA ARG A 246 -0.99 20.81 -5.78
C ARG A 246 0.25 20.86 -6.66
N LEU A 247 0.95 21.99 -6.66
CA LEU A 247 2.27 22.15 -7.29
C LEU A 247 3.34 21.31 -6.59
N CYS A 248 3.23 21.21 -5.27
CA CYS A 248 4.05 20.37 -4.41
C CYS A 248 3.17 19.26 -3.81
N PRO A 249 2.94 18.13 -4.52
CA PRO A 249 2.10 17.06 -4.02
C PRO A 249 2.59 16.52 -2.67
N ILE A 250 1.66 16.31 -1.74
CA ILE A 250 1.92 15.77 -0.40
C ILE A 250 1.21 14.43 -0.23
N LEU A 251 1.79 13.54 0.59
CA LEU A 251 1.25 12.20 0.85
C LEU A 251 0.98 11.44 -0.46
N LEU A 252 -0.27 11.06 -0.70
CA LEU A 252 -0.70 10.47 -1.96
C LEU A 252 -2.11 10.91 -2.32
N ARG A 253 -2.43 10.82 -3.61
CA ARG A 253 -3.78 10.90 -4.16
C ARG A 253 -4.10 9.56 -4.82
N GLN A 254 -5.33 9.09 -4.71
CA GLN A 254 -5.71 7.77 -5.25
C GLN A 254 -7.16 7.74 -5.73
N THR A 255 -7.43 6.87 -6.69
CA THR A 255 -8.79 6.54 -7.12
C THR A 255 -8.85 5.10 -7.59
N SER A 256 -10.06 4.57 -7.79
CA SER A 256 -10.28 3.17 -8.17
C SER A 256 -11.34 3.03 -9.26
N PHE A 257 -11.37 1.86 -9.87
CA PHE A 257 -12.36 1.46 -10.87
C PHE A 257 -12.77 0.00 -10.66
N LEU A 258 -13.99 -0.35 -11.07
CA LEU A 258 -14.42 -1.74 -11.06
C LEU A 258 -13.66 -2.51 -12.15
N ALA A 259 -12.85 -3.49 -11.76
CA ALA A 259 -12.04 -4.25 -12.71
C ALA A 259 -12.78 -5.49 -13.23
N ILE A 260 -13.35 -6.33 -12.35
CA ILE A 260 -14.06 -7.53 -12.78
C ILE A 260 -15.12 -7.97 -11.77
N ASP A 261 -16.27 -8.44 -12.27
CA ASP A 261 -17.28 -9.17 -11.49
C ASP A 261 -17.16 -10.65 -11.86
N GLU A 262 -16.81 -11.50 -10.89
CA GLU A 262 -16.51 -12.91 -11.15
C GLU A 262 -17.54 -13.84 -10.50
N ALA A 263 -17.99 -14.83 -11.26
CA ALA A 263 -18.82 -15.91 -10.72
C ALA A 263 -18.01 -16.78 -9.77
N ILE A 264 -18.59 -17.07 -8.59
CA ILE A 264 -18.02 -17.99 -7.60
C ILE A 264 -18.72 -19.34 -7.71
N ALA A 265 -17.93 -20.41 -7.71
CA ALA A 265 -18.40 -21.78 -7.56
C ALA A 265 -18.36 -22.22 -6.08
N PHE A 266 -19.37 -22.98 -5.65
CA PHE A 266 -19.48 -23.55 -4.31
C PHE A 266 -19.51 -25.09 -4.40
N SER A 267 -19.24 -25.77 -3.29
CA SER A 267 -19.31 -27.24 -3.22
C SER A 267 -18.56 -27.94 -4.36
N GLU A 268 -17.29 -27.55 -4.57
CA GLU A 268 -16.43 -28.04 -5.67
C GLU A 268 -16.97 -27.86 -7.10
N GLY A 269 -17.94 -26.96 -7.29
CA GLY A 269 -18.53 -26.67 -8.60
C GLY A 269 -19.93 -27.24 -8.81
N GLU A 270 -20.50 -27.94 -7.83
CA GLU A 270 -21.88 -28.46 -7.89
C GLU A 270 -22.93 -27.36 -7.71
N GLU A 271 -22.59 -26.29 -7.00
CA GLU A 271 -23.47 -25.15 -6.75
C GLU A 271 -22.96 -23.88 -7.45
N THR A 272 -23.84 -23.24 -8.23
CA THR A 272 -23.60 -21.94 -8.88
C THR A 272 -24.61 -20.91 -8.37
N GLY A 273 -24.25 -19.62 -8.40
CA GLY A 273 -25.20 -18.53 -8.08
C GLY A 273 -24.68 -17.47 -7.10
N GLY A 274 -23.38 -17.45 -6.80
CA GLY A 274 -22.73 -16.33 -6.11
C GLY A 274 -21.88 -15.50 -7.08
N SER A 275 -21.81 -14.20 -6.84
CA SER A 275 -20.88 -13.30 -7.52
C SER A 275 -19.94 -12.63 -6.53
N HIS A 276 -18.66 -12.56 -6.90
CA HIS A 276 -17.62 -11.86 -6.17
C HIS A 276 -17.30 -10.54 -6.85
N LYS A 277 -17.54 -9.45 -6.12
CA LYS A 277 -17.15 -8.10 -6.52
C LYS A 277 -16.02 -7.61 -5.60
N ALA A 278 -14.87 -8.28 -5.61
CA ALA A 278 -13.75 -7.85 -4.73
C ALA A 278 -12.50 -7.40 -5.50
N ARG A 279 -12.45 -7.57 -6.81
CA ARG A 279 -11.27 -7.20 -7.61
C ARG A 279 -11.47 -5.85 -8.27
N PHE A 280 -10.73 -4.88 -7.75
CA PHE A 280 -10.74 -3.50 -8.20
C PHE A 280 -9.38 -3.14 -8.77
N GLY A 281 -9.39 -2.28 -9.77
CA GLY A 281 -8.18 -1.57 -10.16
C GLY A 281 -8.09 -0.30 -9.35
N GLU A 282 -6.89 0.03 -8.91
CA GLU A 282 -6.60 1.27 -8.21
C GLU A 282 -5.38 1.91 -8.87
N ILE A 283 -5.29 3.23 -8.80
CA ILE A 283 -4.19 4.04 -9.30
C ILE A 283 -3.83 5.10 -8.28
N GLU A 284 -2.53 5.38 -8.11
CA GLU A 284 -2.06 6.35 -7.12
C GLU A 284 -1.03 7.33 -7.69
N GLN A 285 -1.05 8.56 -7.19
CA GLN A 285 0.00 9.55 -7.37
C GLN A 285 0.62 9.84 -6.00
N ARG A 286 1.93 9.60 -5.88
CA ARG A 286 2.68 9.81 -4.63
C ARG A 286 3.43 11.14 -4.64
N GLY A 287 3.20 11.92 -3.60
CA GLY A 287 3.89 13.16 -3.29
C GLY A 287 4.93 12.98 -2.20
N MET A 288 5.23 14.06 -1.47
CA MET A 288 6.25 14.07 -0.41
C MET A 288 5.74 13.53 0.92
N ALA A 289 6.63 12.87 1.66
CA ALA A 289 6.41 12.48 3.04
C ALA A 289 6.33 13.72 3.93
N LEU A 290 5.34 13.74 4.82
CA LEU A 290 5.16 14.83 5.77
C LEU A 290 5.88 14.53 7.09
N THR A 291 6.34 15.59 7.76
CA THR A 291 6.73 15.49 9.17
C THR A 291 5.50 15.34 10.06
N PRO A 292 5.64 15.04 11.37
CA PRO A 292 4.51 15.09 12.30
C PRO A 292 3.76 16.44 12.28
N LYS A 293 4.49 17.56 12.13
CA LYS A 293 3.90 18.90 12.03
C LYS A 293 3.08 19.07 10.75
N GLY A 294 3.63 18.66 9.61
CA GLY A 294 2.90 18.70 8.34
C GLY A 294 1.71 17.76 8.32
N ARG A 295 1.84 16.58 8.93
CA ARG A 295 0.72 15.64 9.06
C ARG A 295 -0.40 16.20 9.91
N GLN A 296 -0.10 16.83 11.05
CA GLN A 296 -1.12 17.48 11.88
C GLN A 296 -1.88 18.55 11.07
N LEU A 297 -1.17 19.41 10.35
CA LEU A 297 -1.80 20.42 9.49
C LEU A 297 -2.70 19.77 8.42
N TYR A 298 -2.23 18.69 7.77
CA TYR A 298 -3.06 17.93 6.82
C TYR A 298 -4.32 17.37 7.49
N ASP A 299 -4.17 16.75 8.66
CA ASP A 299 -5.28 16.13 9.39
C ASP A 299 -6.30 17.18 9.85
N ASP A 300 -5.86 18.35 10.31
CA ASP A 300 -6.74 19.46 10.69
C ASP A 300 -7.58 19.93 9.48
N LEU A 301 -6.93 20.16 8.34
CA LEU A 301 -7.59 20.65 7.12
C LEU A 301 -8.53 19.61 6.51
N ILE A 302 -8.15 18.34 6.47
CA ILE A 302 -9.02 17.28 5.92
C ILE A 302 -10.22 17.02 6.84
N ASN A 303 -10.06 17.15 8.16
CA ASN A 303 -11.16 17.01 9.10
C ASN A 303 -12.12 18.20 9.04
N GLU A 304 -11.62 19.43 8.85
CA GLU A 304 -12.44 20.61 8.57
C GLU A 304 -13.26 20.43 7.29
N TRP A 305 -12.63 19.91 6.23
CA TRP A 305 -13.34 19.58 4.99
C TRP A 305 -14.43 18.53 5.24
N ARG A 306 -14.13 17.43 5.93
CA ARG A 306 -15.13 16.39 6.23
C ARG A 306 -16.33 16.94 7.00
N GLY A 307 -16.08 17.77 8.01
CA GLY A 307 -17.11 18.39 8.83
C GLY A 307 -18.02 19.36 8.07
N THR A 308 -17.54 19.93 6.95
CA THR A 308 -18.30 20.88 6.13
C THR A 308 -18.88 20.26 4.85
N SER A 309 -18.31 19.14 4.38
CA SER A 309 -18.62 18.50 3.10
C SER A 309 -20.05 17.99 2.94
N SER A 310 -20.72 17.64 4.04
CA SER A 310 -22.11 17.13 4.05
C SER A 310 -23.13 18.18 3.63
N THR A 311 -22.78 19.47 3.71
CA THR A 311 -23.63 20.59 3.32
C THR A 311 -23.51 20.95 1.83
N LEU A 312 -22.56 20.33 1.11
CA LEU A 312 -22.28 20.63 -0.30
C LEU A 312 -22.91 19.58 -1.23
N THR A 313 -23.58 20.06 -2.29
CA THR A 313 -24.14 19.23 -3.35
C THR A 313 -23.26 19.27 -4.61
N GLY A 314 -23.01 18.11 -5.21
CA GLY A 314 -22.20 17.96 -6.42
C GLY A 314 -20.68 17.81 -6.16
N ALA A 315 -20.01 17.00 -7.00
CA ALA A 315 -18.58 16.70 -6.88
C ALA A 315 -17.70 17.95 -7.07
N GLU A 316 -17.99 18.77 -8.08
CA GLU A 316 -17.23 20.00 -8.38
C GLU A 316 -17.25 21.00 -7.20
N SER A 317 -18.39 21.13 -6.52
CA SER A 317 -18.52 21.99 -5.33
C SER A 317 -17.66 21.49 -4.16
N LYS A 318 -17.62 20.17 -3.96
CA LYS A 318 -16.80 19.52 -2.92
C LYS A 318 -15.30 19.66 -3.18
N GLU A 319 -14.88 19.52 -4.43
CA GLU A 319 -13.46 19.67 -4.82
C GLU A 319 -12.99 21.12 -4.69
N LYS A 320 -13.79 22.09 -5.16
CA LYS A 320 -13.48 23.52 -5.00
C LYS A 320 -13.36 23.92 -3.53
N HIS A 321 -14.25 23.41 -2.68
CA HIS A 321 -14.20 23.66 -1.24
C HIS A 321 -12.97 23.01 -0.58
N LEU A 322 -12.64 21.77 -0.96
CA LEU A 322 -11.41 21.11 -0.50
C LEU A 322 -10.18 21.91 -0.88
N ALA A 323 -10.08 22.34 -2.14
CA ALA A 323 -8.99 23.17 -2.63
C ALA A 323 -8.88 24.48 -1.83
N LYS A 324 -10.03 25.14 -1.55
CA LYS A 324 -10.06 26.39 -0.78
C LYS A 324 -9.53 26.23 0.64
N ILE A 325 -9.89 25.15 1.33
CA ILE A 325 -9.37 24.85 2.67
C ILE A 325 -7.85 24.62 2.62
N PHE A 326 -7.38 23.87 1.61
CA PHE A 326 -5.97 23.51 1.44
C PHE A 326 -5.07 24.64 0.93
N GLU A 327 -5.60 25.81 0.56
CA GLU A 327 -4.79 27.02 0.37
C GLU A 327 -3.99 27.38 1.63
N ARG A 328 -4.43 26.93 2.81
CA ARG A 328 -3.72 27.09 4.10
C ARG A 328 -2.50 26.16 4.26
N PHE A 329 -2.31 25.20 3.36
CA PHE A 329 -1.12 24.36 3.32
C PHE A 329 -0.14 24.91 2.28
N PRO A 330 1.08 25.35 2.66
CA PRO A 330 2.06 25.95 1.73
C PRO A 330 2.37 25.06 0.54
N ASP A 331 2.35 25.62 -0.68
CA ASP A 331 2.49 24.85 -1.93
C ASP A 331 3.79 25.16 -2.70
N ASP A 332 4.81 25.63 -1.98
CA ASP A 332 6.16 25.85 -2.48
C ASP A 332 7.19 25.07 -1.65
N MET A 333 8.21 24.54 -2.33
CA MET A 333 9.21 23.65 -1.73
C MET A 333 9.99 24.30 -0.59
N GLU A 334 10.33 25.59 -0.72
CA GLU A 334 11.18 26.28 0.24
C GLU A 334 10.44 26.56 1.56
N THR A 335 9.19 27.00 1.50
CA THR A 335 8.35 27.18 2.70
C THR A 335 8.08 25.84 3.37
N LEU A 336 7.75 24.79 2.61
CA LEU A 336 7.53 23.44 3.16
C LEU A 336 8.75 22.92 3.93
N ARG A 337 9.97 23.20 3.43
CA ARG A 337 11.24 22.83 4.05
C ARG A 337 11.54 23.67 5.28
N LYS A 338 11.52 25.00 5.17
CA LYS A 338 11.81 25.93 6.28
C LYS A 338 10.85 25.79 7.44
N GLU A 339 9.56 25.58 7.15
CA GLU A 339 8.55 25.35 8.18
C GLU A 339 8.51 23.91 8.70
N LYS A 340 9.37 23.02 8.19
CA LYS A 340 9.48 21.60 8.56
C LYS A 340 8.15 20.88 8.43
N LEU A 341 7.43 21.11 7.34
CA LEU A 341 6.16 20.45 7.04
C LEU A 341 6.36 19.15 6.27
N ALA A 342 7.41 19.04 5.48
CA ALA A 342 7.77 17.84 4.73
C ALA A 342 9.21 17.37 4.97
N CYS A 343 9.49 16.15 4.57
CA CYS A 343 10.81 15.53 4.65
C CYS A 343 11.56 15.65 3.32
N PHE A 344 12.85 15.95 3.38
CA PHE A 344 13.69 16.22 2.22
C PHE A 344 15.02 15.45 2.28
N SER A 345 15.55 15.13 1.10
CA SER A 345 16.86 14.54 0.90
C SER A 345 17.81 15.61 0.39
N TYR A 346 19.03 15.64 0.92
CA TYR A 346 20.05 16.64 0.65
C TYR A 346 21.22 15.98 -0.06
N LYS A 347 21.65 16.56 -1.19
CA LYS A 347 22.75 16.03 -2.00
C LYS A 347 23.77 17.13 -2.28
N PRO A 348 25.08 16.88 -2.08
CA PRO A 348 26.10 17.86 -2.45
C PRO A 348 26.16 18.00 -3.97
N VAL A 349 26.25 19.24 -4.46
CA VAL A 349 26.48 19.51 -5.87
C VAL A 349 27.93 19.14 -6.21
N HIS A 350 28.13 18.51 -7.36
CA HIS A 350 29.45 18.05 -7.80
C HIS A 350 30.45 19.22 -7.83
N ASN A 351 31.63 19.04 -7.21
CA ASN A 351 32.69 20.06 -7.02
C ASN A 351 32.35 21.24 -6.10
N ALA A 352 31.22 21.22 -5.36
CA ALA A 352 30.97 22.24 -4.35
C ALA A 352 31.90 22.04 -3.15
N SER A 353 32.51 23.13 -2.65
CA SER A 353 33.28 23.11 -1.41
C SER A 353 32.32 23.27 -0.23
N ILE A 354 32.17 22.22 0.57
CA ILE A 354 31.34 22.23 1.77
C ILE A 354 32.27 22.24 2.99
N ALA A 355 32.28 23.35 3.72
CA ALA A 355 32.99 23.41 5.00
C ALA A 355 32.26 22.56 6.05
N GLN A 356 33.01 21.85 6.89
CA GLN A 356 32.43 20.92 7.90
C GLN A 356 31.51 21.62 8.91
N ASP A 357 31.76 22.89 9.22
CA ASP A 357 30.97 23.68 10.17
C ASP A 357 29.90 24.57 9.49
N ALA A 358 29.69 24.41 8.18
CA ALA A 358 28.70 25.20 7.46
C ALA A 358 27.27 24.79 7.84
N ASP A 359 26.40 25.78 7.99
CA ASP A 359 24.98 25.58 8.16
C ASP A 359 24.33 25.09 6.85
N ILE A 360 23.44 24.10 6.94
CA ILE A 360 22.82 23.46 5.77
C ILE A 360 21.97 24.44 4.96
N ASP A 361 21.28 25.38 5.61
CA ASP A 361 20.48 26.40 4.94
C ASP A 361 21.36 27.35 4.11
N SER A 362 22.54 27.68 4.64
CA SER A 362 23.54 28.49 3.95
C SER A 362 24.11 27.76 2.72
N LEU A 363 24.34 26.44 2.81
CA LEU A 363 24.81 25.62 1.69
C LEU A 363 23.76 25.47 0.57
N ILE A 364 22.49 25.39 0.92
CA ILE A 364 21.39 25.37 -0.06
C ILE A 364 21.32 26.74 -0.74
N SER A 365 21.37 27.82 0.04
CA SER A 365 21.31 29.20 -0.48
C SER A 365 22.47 29.55 -1.41
N SER A 366 23.65 28.96 -1.19
CA SER A 366 24.82 29.12 -2.07
C SER A 366 24.83 28.20 -3.29
N GLY A 367 23.88 27.26 -3.39
CA GLY A 367 23.84 26.24 -4.44
C GLY A 367 24.87 25.12 -4.27
N ALA A 368 25.49 24.99 -3.09
CA ALA A 368 26.41 23.89 -2.78
C ALA A 368 25.69 22.56 -2.48
N VAL A 369 24.42 22.63 -2.07
CA VAL A 369 23.57 21.48 -1.76
C VAL A 369 22.23 21.60 -2.50
N GLU A 370 21.87 20.56 -3.22
CA GLU A 370 20.55 20.38 -3.82
C GLU A 370 19.61 19.64 -2.87
N VAL A 371 18.32 19.96 -2.96
CA VAL A 371 17.28 19.41 -2.08
C VAL A 371 16.17 18.81 -2.93
N GLU A 372 15.81 17.58 -2.61
CA GLU A 372 14.71 16.85 -3.25
C GLU A 372 13.71 16.37 -2.19
N PRO A 373 12.40 16.34 -2.48
CA PRO A 373 11.42 15.84 -1.53
C PRO A 373 11.57 14.32 -1.36
N ILE A 374 11.49 13.83 -0.13
CA ILE A 374 11.41 12.39 0.12
C ILE A 374 9.99 11.94 -0.26
N THR A 375 9.87 10.99 -1.18
CA THR A 375 8.58 10.43 -1.60
C THR A 375 7.88 9.74 -0.42
N TYR A 376 6.56 9.91 -0.31
CA TYR A 376 5.74 9.20 0.66
C TYR A 376 5.53 7.74 0.24
N GLU A 377 6.00 6.81 1.07
CA GLU A 377 6.01 5.36 0.83
C GLU A 377 4.91 4.60 1.60
N ASP A 378 4.09 5.31 2.37
CA ASP A 378 3.04 4.73 3.22
C ASP A 378 1.64 5.00 2.66
N PHE A 379 0.60 4.86 3.50
CA PHE A 379 -0.80 4.94 3.10
C PHE A 379 -1.60 5.92 3.94
N LEU A 380 -2.69 6.44 3.37
CA LEU A 380 -3.65 7.27 4.09
C LEU A 380 -4.61 6.40 4.92
N PRO A 381 -4.67 6.53 6.25
CA PRO A 381 -5.50 5.66 7.10
C PRO A 381 -7.00 5.70 6.75
N VAL A 382 -7.54 6.90 6.51
CA VAL A 382 -8.97 7.09 6.26
C VAL A 382 -9.32 6.97 4.77
N SER A 383 -8.39 7.28 3.87
CA SER A 383 -8.65 7.14 2.43
C SER A 383 -8.57 5.68 1.94
N ALA A 384 -7.86 4.81 2.66
CA ALA A 384 -8.01 3.38 2.39
C ALA A 384 -9.47 2.95 2.62
N ALA A 385 -10.14 3.50 3.65
CA ALA A 385 -11.51 3.15 3.97
C ALA A 385 -12.55 3.64 2.95
N GLY A 386 -12.39 4.83 2.36
CA GLY A 386 -13.25 5.30 1.26
C GLY A 386 -13.23 4.32 0.08
N ILE A 387 -12.02 3.86 -0.28
CA ILE A 387 -11.81 2.81 -1.28
C ILE A 387 -12.44 1.48 -0.83
N PHE A 388 -12.27 1.06 0.42
CA PHE A 388 -12.86 -0.17 0.94
C PHE A 388 -14.40 -0.17 0.89
N HIS A 389 -15.08 0.89 1.35
CA HIS A 389 -16.55 0.97 1.28
C HIS A 389 -17.03 0.91 -0.17
N SER A 390 -16.41 1.70 -1.02
CA SER A 390 -16.79 1.79 -2.43
C SER A 390 -16.43 0.52 -3.23
N ASN A 391 -15.50 -0.30 -2.74
CA ASN A 391 -15.18 -1.62 -3.29
C ASN A 391 -16.10 -2.72 -2.77
N LEU A 392 -16.61 -2.60 -1.55
CA LEU A 392 -17.42 -3.65 -0.91
C LEU A 392 -18.94 -3.42 -1.04
N GLY A 393 -19.35 -2.21 -1.42
CA GLY A 393 -20.74 -1.74 -1.42
C GLY A 393 -21.14 -1.14 -0.08
N ASP A 394 -22.13 -0.25 -0.07
CA ASP A 394 -22.62 0.48 1.11
C ASP A 394 -23.48 -0.38 2.08
N ASP A 395 -23.57 -1.70 1.84
CA ASP A 395 -24.49 -2.62 2.53
C ASP A 395 -23.92 -3.19 3.86
N GLY A 396 -22.95 -2.51 4.49
CA GLY A 396 -22.35 -2.93 5.77
C GLY A 396 -23.03 -2.29 6.97
N GLY A 397 -23.90 -3.03 7.67
CA GLY A 397 -24.68 -2.55 8.82
C GLY A 397 -23.97 -2.55 10.18
N MET A 398 -22.64 -2.73 10.24
CA MET A 398 -21.92 -2.86 11.51
C MET A 398 -21.17 -1.58 11.87
N SER A 399 -21.56 -0.92 12.97
CA SER A 399 -20.85 0.24 13.51
C SER A 399 -19.82 -0.22 14.53
N HIS A 400 -18.55 -0.28 14.13
CA HIS A 400 -17.46 -0.76 15.00
C HIS A 400 -16.48 0.35 15.35
N THR A 401 -16.77 1.18 16.34
CA THR A 401 -15.73 2.04 16.95
C THR A 401 -15.11 1.32 18.14
N VAL A 402 -14.31 0.28 17.87
CA VAL A 402 -13.44 -0.32 18.89
C VAL A 402 -12.08 0.34 18.73
N GLY A 403 -11.64 1.11 19.72
CA GLY A 403 -10.40 1.88 19.64
C GLY A 403 -9.18 1.04 19.25
N ALA A 404 -8.16 1.73 18.74
CA ALA A 404 -6.91 1.15 18.27
C ALA A 404 -6.32 0.12 19.23
N ASP A 405 -6.22 -1.13 18.79
CA ASP A 405 -5.58 -2.22 19.54
C ASP A 405 -4.24 -2.61 18.89
N LYS A 406 -3.33 -1.63 18.86
CA LYS A 406 -1.99 -1.81 18.31
C LYS A 406 -1.20 -2.91 19.02
N ASN A 407 -1.37 -3.06 20.34
CA ASN A 407 -0.64 -4.05 21.12
C ASN A 407 -1.04 -5.48 20.74
N SER A 408 -2.34 -5.74 20.58
CA SER A 408 -2.82 -7.04 20.10
C SER A 408 -2.31 -7.32 18.68
N PHE A 409 -2.36 -6.32 17.79
CA PHE A 409 -1.82 -6.46 16.43
C PHE A 409 -0.32 -6.80 16.41
N GLU A 410 0.51 -6.08 17.18
CA GLU A 410 1.96 -6.34 17.27
C GLU A 410 2.25 -7.73 17.87
N LYS A 411 1.42 -8.20 18.81
CA LYS A 411 1.51 -9.56 19.34
C LYS A 411 1.20 -10.60 18.26
N SER A 412 0.14 -10.40 17.47
CA SER A 412 -0.19 -11.27 16.33
C SER A 412 0.87 -11.25 15.25
N LEU A 413 1.47 -10.09 14.98
CA LEU A 413 2.55 -9.90 14.03
C LEU A 413 3.86 -10.57 14.48
N GLY A 414 4.08 -10.66 15.80
CA GLY A 414 5.30 -11.18 16.42
C GLY A 414 6.43 -10.16 16.54
N CYS A 415 6.18 -8.88 16.24
CA CYS A 415 7.12 -7.78 16.45
C CYS A 415 6.39 -6.43 16.47
N SER A 416 7.05 -5.39 16.98
CA SER A 416 6.53 -4.03 16.85
C SER A 416 6.63 -3.50 15.42
N VAL A 417 5.63 -2.72 15.00
CA VAL A 417 5.69 -2.03 13.70
C VAL A 417 6.66 -0.85 13.79
N LYS A 418 7.39 -0.60 12.70
CA LYS A 418 8.24 0.58 12.59
C LYS A 418 7.38 1.84 12.47
N LYS A 419 7.87 2.96 13.02
CA LYS A 419 7.20 4.25 12.94
C LYS A 419 7.67 4.99 11.70
N GLU A 420 6.74 5.30 10.81
CA GLU A 420 6.99 5.90 9.52
C GLU A 420 7.71 7.26 9.62
N PHE A 421 7.31 8.13 10.57
CA PHE A 421 7.93 9.44 10.74
C PHE A 421 9.39 9.36 11.18
N GLU A 422 9.73 8.39 12.01
CA GLU A 422 11.12 8.17 12.43
C GLU A 422 11.97 7.74 11.22
N LEU A 423 11.47 6.84 10.38
CA LEU A 423 12.16 6.41 9.15
C LEU A 423 12.42 7.57 8.19
N TYR A 424 11.43 8.44 7.96
CA TYR A 424 11.62 9.60 7.08
C TYR A 424 12.59 10.62 7.67
N SER A 425 12.55 10.84 9.00
CA SER A 425 13.51 11.70 9.70
C SER A 425 14.94 11.14 9.58
N GLU A 426 15.11 9.84 9.78
CA GLU A 426 16.40 9.16 9.64
C GLU A 426 16.96 9.27 8.22
N MET A 427 16.13 9.11 7.18
CA MET A 427 16.54 9.31 5.78
C MET A 427 17.03 10.75 5.53
N GLN A 428 16.26 11.72 6.00
CA GLN A 428 16.61 13.13 5.89
C GLN A 428 17.95 13.42 6.58
N GLU A 429 18.10 13.04 7.84
CA GLU A 429 19.34 13.27 8.60
C GLU A 429 20.54 12.54 8.00
N ALA A 430 20.35 11.31 7.50
CA ALA A 430 21.42 10.57 6.83
C ALA A 430 21.91 11.29 5.58
N SER A 431 21.00 11.85 4.77
CA SER A 431 21.38 12.62 3.58
C SER A 431 22.11 13.93 3.93
N ILE A 432 21.72 14.61 5.01
CA ILE A 432 22.45 15.79 5.53
C ILE A 432 23.86 15.39 5.95
N ARG A 433 24.02 14.32 6.75
CA ARG A 433 25.34 13.83 7.17
C ARG A 433 26.25 13.48 5.99
N GLN A 434 25.69 12.90 4.93
CA GLN A 434 26.45 12.56 3.72
C GLN A 434 27.00 13.81 3.00
N CYS A 435 26.29 14.93 3.02
CA CYS A 435 26.79 16.19 2.44
C CYS A 435 28.14 16.62 3.06
N PHE A 436 28.30 16.45 4.38
CA PHE A 436 29.53 16.80 5.09
C PHE A 436 30.61 15.71 5.03
N ALA A 437 30.22 14.43 4.85
CA ALA A 437 31.18 13.32 4.75
C ALA A 437 31.91 13.26 3.38
N THR A 438 31.30 13.77 2.31
CA THR A 438 31.85 13.70 0.94
C THR A 438 32.91 14.78 0.67
N SER A 439 33.23 15.62 1.66
CA SER A 439 34.13 16.78 1.52
C SER A 439 35.56 16.54 2.02
N CYS A 440 35.96 15.27 2.16
CA CYS A 440 37.31 14.86 2.57
C CYS A 440 38.13 14.30 1.41
#